data_AF-A0A3A6P909-F1
#
_entry.id   AF-A0A3A6P909-F1
#
_cell.length_a   1.000
_cell.length_b   1.000
_cell.length_c   1.000
_cell.angle_alpha   90.00
_cell.angle_beta   90.00
_cell.angle_gamma   90.00
#
_symmetry.space_group_name_H-M   'P 1'
#
loop_
_entity.id
_entity.type
_entity.pdbx_description
1 polymer ?
#
loop_
_entity_poly.entity_id
_entity_poly.type
_entity_poly.pdbx_seq_one_letter_code
_entity_poly.pdbx_strand_id
1 'polypeptide(L)'
;MSKDAACKKYRLGNLFGSCCALALLLSLPAQLPAAELPEKTTINVQTSCSQIAGLDPDKKEVKEFSHKLHAEKYLSGKSAFSAHPYTDAFTCAACHVGAKSAEEITGADKCERLTAAVEQGGGPKKYKEMMHAICQNCHKNMQKAGESKSGPTKCNECHGK
;
A
#
# COMPACT_ATOMS: atom_id res chain seq x y z
N MET A 1 30.52 -12.79 -28.65
CA MET A 1 29.60 -11.96 -29.47
C MET A 1 29.40 -10.66 -28.74
N SER A 2 29.95 -9.59 -29.33
CA SER A 2 29.93 -8.20 -28.86
C SER A 2 28.54 -7.59 -29.03
N LYS A 3 28.15 -6.67 -28.14
CA LYS A 3 27.80 -5.28 -28.50
C LYS A 3 27.44 -4.45 -27.26
N ASP A 4 28.35 -3.54 -26.96
CA ASP A 4 28.08 -2.25 -26.33
C ASP A 4 26.91 -1.52 -27.00
N ALA A 5 26.12 -0.81 -26.21
CA ALA A 5 25.34 0.33 -26.68
C ALA A 5 25.18 1.36 -25.56
N ALA A 6 26.23 2.16 -25.39
CA ALA A 6 26.14 3.49 -24.81
C ALA A 6 25.34 4.41 -25.74
N CYS A 7 24.45 5.23 -25.18
CA CYS A 7 23.76 6.31 -25.87
C CYS A 7 23.35 7.32 -24.77
N LYS A 8 23.66 8.62 -24.77
CA LYS A 8 24.44 9.50 -25.65
C LYS A 8 24.61 10.79 -24.83
N LYS A 9 25.84 11.28 -24.64
CA LYS A 9 26.09 12.62 -24.09
C LYS A 9 25.75 13.63 -25.19
N TYR A 10 24.77 14.49 -24.97
CA TYR A 10 24.58 15.67 -25.80
C TYR A 10 25.37 16.84 -25.20
N ARG A 11 26.46 17.21 -25.89
CA ARG A 11 27.03 18.56 -25.83
C ARG A 11 26.17 19.43 -26.74
N LEU A 12 25.59 20.51 -26.21
CA LEU A 12 25.07 21.61 -27.02
C LEU A 12 25.88 22.86 -26.68
N GLY A 13 26.44 23.46 -27.73
CA GLY A 13 27.37 24.57 -27.65
C GLY A 13 26.71 25.89 -27.31
N ASN A 14 27.56 26.79 -26.82
CA ASN A 14 27.34 28.22 -26.67
C ASN A 14 26.76 28.84 -27.95
N LEU A 15 25.65 29.57 -27.81
CA LEU A 15 25.31 30.67 -28.68
C LEU A 15 24.90 31.87 -27.81
N PHE A 16 25.71 32.91 -27.91
CA PHE A 16 25.41 34.27 -27.46
C PHE A 16 24.18 34.78 -28.21
N GLY A 17 23.23 35.37 -27.49
CA GLY A 17 22.04 35.98 -28.06
C GLY A 17 21.25 36.75 -27.01
N SER A 18 21.61 38.01 -26.83
CA SER A 18 20.86 39.04 -26.11
C SER A 18 19.44 39.17 -26.67
N CYS A 19 18.42 39.13 -25.81
CA CYS A 19 17.22 40.00 -25.82
C CYS A 19 16.14 39.47 -24.88
N CYS A 20 15.54 40.41 -24.13
CA CYS A 20 14.28 40.27 -23.38
C CYS A 20 14.24 39.23 -22.25
N ALA A 21 14.64 39.68 -21.05
CA ALA A 21 14.18 39.10 -19.80
C ALA A 21 12.68 39.38 -19.61
N LEU A 22 11.81 38.61 -20.28
CA LEU A 22 10.43 38.43 -19.85
C LEU A 22 10.48 37.42 -18.70
N ALA A 23 10.41 37.91 -17.47
CA ALA A 23 10.23 37.06 -16.30
C ALA A 23 8.84 36.41 -16.36
N LEU A 24 8.71 35.29 -17.07
CA LEU A 24 7.62 34.35 -16.85
C LEU A 24 7.79 33.80 -15.43
N LEU A 25 7.05 34.39 -14.48
CA LEU A 25 6.71 33.76 -13.23
C LEU A 25 5.90 32.50 -13.56
N LEU A 26 6.59 31.41 -13.89
CA LEU A 26 6.03 30.06 -13.90
C LEU A 26 5.62 29.78 -12.46
N SER A 27 4.34 30.03 -12.18
CA SER A 27 3.68 29.56 -10.98
C SER A 27 3.75 28.03 -11.02
N LEU A 28 4.74 27.45 -10.34
CA LEU A 28 4.72 26.01 -10.08
C LEU A 28 3.40 25.73 -9.35
N PRO A 29 2.58 24.77 -9.81
CA PRO A 29 1.46 24.32 -9.00
C PRO A 29 2.05 23.83 -7.68
N ALA A 30 1.57 24.41 -6.58
CA ALA A 30 1.89 23.91 -5.25
C ALA A 30 1.55 22.42 -5.23
N GLN A 31 2.58 21.58 -5.22
CA GLN A 31 2.42 20.15 -4.97
C GLN A 31 1.86 20.06 -3.55
N LEU A 32 0.55 19.79 -3.45
CA LEU A 32 -0.07 19.42 -2.20
C LEU A 32 0.78 18.29 -1.60
N PRO A 33 1.17 18.37 -0.32
CA PRO A 33 1.95 17.30 0.29
C PRO A 33 1.15 16.02 0.18
N ALA A 34 1.73 15.02 -0.51
CA ALA A 34 1.20 13.67 -0.50
C ALA A 34 1.01 13.29 0.97
N ALA A 35 -0.22 12.94 1.36
CA ALA A 35 -0.51 12.56 2.74
C ALA A 35 0.50 11.51 3.19
N GLU A 36 1.26 11.81 4.25
CA GLU A 36 2.32 10.92 4.72
C GLU A 36 1.73 9.57 5.15
N LEU A 37 2.28 8.48 4.61
CA LEU A 37 1.87 7.13 4.98
C LEU A 37 2.22 6.88 6.45
N PRO A 38 1.26 6.48 7.31
CA PRO A 38 1.56 6.26 8.72
C PRO A 38 2.52 5.07 8.86
N GLU A 39 3.68 5.29 9.49
CA GLU A 39 4.70 4.25 9.65
C GLU A 39 4.14 3.02 10.39
N LYS A 40 3.30 3.27 11.39
CA LYS A 40 2.57 2.26 12.16
C LYS A 40 1.11 2.67 12.34
N THR A 41 0.23 1.68 12.46
CA THR A 41 -1.19 1.91 12.76
C THR A 41 -1.78 0.81 13.62
N THR A 42 -2.81 1.15 14.38
CA THR A 42 -3.67 0.18 15.05
C THR A 42 -4.86 -0.11 14.15
N ILE A 43 -5.03 -1.37 13.75
CA ILE A 43 -6.18 -1.81 12.95
C ILE A 43 -7.33 -2.11 13.90
N ASN A 44 -8.24 -1.14 13.98
CA ASN A 44 -9.53 -1.21 14.66
C ASN A 44 -10.53 -0.38 13.84
N VAL A 45 -11.43 -1.05 13.11
CA VAL A 45 -12.35 -0.39 12.18
C VAL A 45 -13.40 0.42 12.91
N GLN A 46 -13.89 -0.05 14.06
CA GLN A 46 -14.88 0.71 14.83
C GLN A 46 -14.33 2.04 15.34
N THR A 47 -13.04 2.09 15.69
CA THR A 47 -12.38 3.32 16.17
C THR A 47 -11.96 4.22 15.01
N SER A 48 -11.60 3.64 13.86
CA SER A 48 -11.08 4.38 12.71
C SER A 48 -12.18 4.91 11.77
N CYS A 49 -13.29 4.18 11.65
CA CYS A 49 -14.38 4.37 10.71
C CYS A 49 -15.72 3.90 11.31
N SER A 50 -16.15 4.55 12.39
CA SER A 50 -17.38 4.20 13.12
C SER A 50 -18.66 4.29 12.28
N GLN A 51 -18.62 4.99 11.14
CA GLN A 51 -19.75 5.18 10.24
C GLN A 51 -20.10 3.96 9.36
N ILE A 52 -19.26 2.93 9.30
CA ILE A 52 -19.54 1.75 8.46
C ILE A 52 -20.61 0.89 9.13
N ALA A 53 -21.82 0.95 8.58
CA ALA A 53 -22.99 0.26 9.12
C ALA A 53 -22.87 -1.27 9.04
N GLY A 54 -23.43 -1.97 10.02
CA GLY A 54 -23.61 -3.42 10.00
C GLY A 54 -22.36 -4.26 10.31
N LEU A 55 -21.21 -3.62 10.58
CA LEU A 55 -20.01 -4.30 11.06
C LEU A 55 -20.28 -4.96 12.43
N ASP A 56 -19.77 -6.17 12.60
CA ASP A 56 -19.71 -6.77 13.93
C ASP A 56 -18.74 -5.98 14.82
N PRO A 57 -18.99 -5.86 16.13
CA PRO A 57 -18.09 -5.15 17.02
C PRO A 57 -16.68 -5.73 16.99
N ASP A 58 -15.68 -4.88 16.82
CA ASP A 58 -14.28 -5.23 17.02
C ASP A 58 -14.04 -5.70 18.45
N LYS A 59 -13.85 -7.01 18.61
CA LYS A 59 -13.50 -7.63 19.91
C LYS A 59 -12.00 -7.63 20.16
N LYS A 60 -11.20 -7.41 19.11
CA LYS A 60 -9.74 -7.48 19.11
C LYS A 60 -9.21 -6.54 18.05
N GLU A 61 -8.14 -5.83 18.38
CA GLU A 61 -7.42 -4.94 17.47
C GLU A 61 -6.07 -5.54 17.09
N VAL A 62 -5.48 -5.10 15.98
CA VAL A 62 -4.07 -5.40 15.67
C VAL A 62 -3.26 -4.15 15.95
N LYS A 63 -2.41 -4.20 16.97
CA LYS A 63 -1.58 -3.06 17.38
C LYS A 63 -0.30 -3.00 16.55
N GLU A 64 0.22 -1.78 16.37
CA GLU A 64 1.57 -1.56 15.83
C GLU A 64 1.81 -2.17 14.44
N PHE A 65 0.77 -2.31 13.60
CA PHE A 65 0.93 -2.77 12.22
C PHE A 65 1.82 -1.78 11.46
N SER A 66 2.98 -2.23 10.97
CA SER A 66 3.91 -1.37 10.24
C SER A 66 3.71 -1.48 8.74
N HIS A 67 3.30 -0.38 8.09
CA HIS A 67 3.22 -0.31 6.63
C HIS A 67 4.61 -0.49 6.00
N LYS A 68 5.60 0.22 6.53
CA LYS A 68 6.98 0.20 6.02
C LYS A 68 7.56 -1.21 5.98
N LEU A 69 7.46 -1.95 7.09
CA LEU A 69 8.00 -3.31 7.15
C LEU A 69 7.30 -4.25 6.17
N HIS A 70 5.97 -4.18 6.06
CA HIS A 70 5.25 -5.02 5.10
C HIS A 70 5.62 -4.66 3.66
N ALA A 71 5.51 -3.38 3.29
CA ALA A 71 5.71 -2.92 1.92
C ALA A 71 7.16 -3.10 1.43
N GLU A 72 8.15 -2.71 2.23
CA GLU A 72 9.55 -2.64 1.80
C GLU A 72 10.36 -3.91 2.09
N LYS A 73 10.00 -4.66 3.14
CA LYS A 73 10.83 -5.77 3.64
C LYS A 73 10.19 -7.14 3.46
N TYR A 74 8.87 -7.26 3.64
CA TYR A 74 8.22 -8.57 3.71
C TYR A 74 7.50 -8.99 2.43
N LEU A 75 7.03 -8.04 1.62
CA LEU A 75 6.20 -8.36 0.45
C LEU A 75 6.98 -8.59 -0.86
N SER A 76 8.18 -8.04 -1.03
CA SER A 76 8.94 -8.26 -2.27
C SER A 76 9.22 -9.76 -2.51
N GLY A 77 8.86 -10.23 -3.71
CA GLY A 77 8.97 -11.62 -4.14
C GLY A 77 7.93 -12.56 -3.53
N LYS A 78 6.93 -12.05 -2.80
CA LYS A 78 5.95 -12.87 -2.05
C LYS A 78 4.54 -12.88 -2.63
N SER A 79 4.32 -12.32 -3.82
CA SER A 79 2.98 -12.28 -4.42
C SER A 79 2.35 -13.67 -4.61
N ALA A 80 3.15 -14.72 -4.81
CA ALA A 80 2.63 -16.08 -4.98
C ALA A 80 1.90 -16.65 -3.75
N PHE A 81 2.09 -16.05 -2.57
CA PHE A 81 1.46 -16.49 -1.32
C PHE A 81 0.18 -15.73 -0.99
N SER A 82 -0.08 -14.61 -1.67
CA SER A 82 -1.25 -13.77 -1.46
C SER A 82 -2.47 -14.32 -2.21
N ALA A 83 -3.65 -14.18 -1.61
CA ALA A 83 -4.91 -14.42 -2.32
C ALA A 83 -5.19 -13.36 -3.41
N HIS A 84 -4.60 -12.18 -3.27
CA HIS A 84 -4.69 -11.08 -4.22
C HIS A 84 -3.31 -10.83 -4.82
N PRO A 85 -3.10 -11.19 -6.10
CA PRO A 85 -1.83 -10.97 -6.78
C PRO A 85 -1.44 -9.49 -6.78
N TYR A 86 -0.14 -9.22 -6.61
CA TYR A 86 0.46 -7.89 -6.70
C TYR A 86 1.82 -7.99 -7.41
N THR A 87 2.46 -6.85 -7.62
CA THR A 87 3.82 -6.81 -8.20
C THR A 87 4.78 -6.19 -7.20
N ASP A 88 6.07 -6.52 -7.30
CA ASP A 88 7.11 -5.91 -6.47
C ASP A 88 7.26 -4.41 -6.71
N ALA A 89 6.81 -3.91 -7.87
CA ALA A 89 6.75 -2.47 -8.15
C ALA A 89 5.65 -1.75 -7.35
N PHE A 90 4.64 -2.47 -6.86
CA PHE A 90 3.53 -1.91 -6.08
C PHE A 90 2.97 -2.92 -5.08
N THR A 91 3.69 -3.11 -3.97
CA THR A 91 3.33 -4.08 -2.92
C THR A 91 2.11 -3.67 -2.10
N CYS A 92 1.70 -2.39 -2.14
CA CYS A 92 0.51 -1.90 -1.44
C CYS A 92 -0.79 -2.62 -1.88
N ALA A 93 -0.85 -3.10 -3.12
CA ALA A 93 -1.97 -3.88 -3.65
C ALA A 93 -2.18 -5.23 -2.94
N ALA A 94 -1.18 -5.72 -2.18
CA ALA A 94 -1.33 -6.93 -1.37
C ALA A 94 -2.44 -6.81 -0.30
N CYS A 95 -2.69 -5.59 0.20
CA CYS A 95 -3.70 -5.31 1.21
C CYS A 95 -4.78 -4.33 0.71
N HIS A 96 -4.40 -3.33 -0.10
CA HIS A 96 -5.33 -2.40 -0.73
C HIS A 96 -5.82 -2.98 -2.06
N VAL A 97 -6.59 -4.07 -1.98
CA VAL A 97 -7.10 -4.80 -3.15
C VAL A 97 -7.81 -3.83 -4.11
N GLY A 98 -7.46 -3.92 -5.40
CA GLY A 98 -8.00 -3.06 -6.45
C GLY A 98 -7.29 -1.72 -6.64
N ALA A 99 -6.40 -1.30 -5.72
CA ALA A 99 -5.58 -0.11 -5.91
C ALA A 99 -4.46 -0.36 -6.94
N LYS A 100 -4.19 0.63 -7.78
CA LYS A 100 -3.13 0.62 -8.80
C LYS A 100 -1.99 1.58 -8.48
N SER A 101 -2.19 2.52 -7.56
CA SER A 101 -1.16 3.47 -7.15
C SER A 101 -1.36 3.94 -5.70
N ALA A 102 -0.34 4.60 -5.15
CA ALA A 102 -0.40 5.18 -3.81
C ALA A 102 -1.41 6.35 -3.76
N GLU A 103 -1.51 7.13 -4.84
CA GLU A 103 -2.44 8.25 -4.98
C GLU A 103 -3.89 7.79 -4.95
N GLU A 104 -4.21 6.63 -5.54
CA GLU A 104 -5.55 6.07 -5.38
C GLU A 104 -5.85 5.80 -3.90
N ILE A 105 -4.87 5.28 -3.15
CA ILE A 105 -5.01 4.94 -1.71
C ILE A 105 -5.19 6.19 -0.85
N THR A 106 -4.40 7.23 -1.10
CA THR A 106 -4.38 8.45 -0.28
C THR A 106 -5.34 9.54 -0.76
N GLY A 107 -5.85 9.45 -1.99
CA GLY A 107 -6.68 10.48 -2.62
C GLY A 107 -8.17 10.41 -2.31
N ALA A 108 -8.65 9.31 -1.73
CA ALA A 108 -10.05 9.15 -1.28
C ALA A 108 -10.12 9.05 0.24
N ASP A 109 -11.28 9.39 0.83
CA ASP A 109 -11.48 9.23 2.27
C ASP A 109 -11.25 7.77 2.67
N LYS A 110 -10.49 7.56 3.74
CA LYS A 110 -10.08 6.22 4.19
C LYS A 110 -11.28 5.34 4.50
N CYS A 111 -12.36 5.92 5.01
CA CYS A 111 -13.54 5.19 5.43
C CYS A 111 -14.50 4.95 4.26
N GLU A 112 -14.59 5.87 3.30
CA GLU A 112 -15.24 5.60 2.01
C GLU A 112 -14.57 4.42 1.28
N ARG A 113 -13.23 4.43 1.19
CA ARG A 113 -12.47 3.32 0.61
C ARG A 113 -12.70 2.00 1.35
N LEU A 114 -12.68 2.04 2.68
CA LEU A 114 -12.92 0.84 3.48
C LEU A 114 -14.36 0.33 3.32
N THR A 115 -15.33 1.22 3.21
CA THR A 115 -16.74 0.87 2.94
C THR A 115 -16.86 0.16 1.60
N ALA A 116 -16.28 0.71 0.54
CA ALA A 116 -16.27 0.09 -0.78
C ALA A 116 -15.58 -1.28 -0.78
N ALA A 117 -14.45 -1.42 -0.06
CA ALA A 117 -13.75 -2.69 0.08
C ALA A 117 -14.59 -3.73 0.84
N VAL A 118 -15.27 -3.32 1.91
CA VAL A 118 -16.19 -4.17 2.68
C VAL A 118 -17.34 -4.66 1.80
N GLU A 119 -17.95 -3.78 1.01
CA GLU A 119 -19.04 -4.13 0.09
C GLU A 119 -18.58 -5.13 -0.98
N GLN A 120 -17.43 -4.87 -1.63
CA GLN A 120 -16.83 -5.77 -2.60
C GLN A 120 -16.44 -7.13 -1.99
N GLY A 121 -16.05 -7.14 -0.71
CA GLY A 121 -15.70 -8.33 0.06
C GLY A 121 -16.90 -9.17 0.53
N GLY A 122 -18.12 -8.88 0.08
CA GLY A 122 -19.33 -9.60 0.49
C GLY A 122 -20.08 -8.96 1.67
N GLY A 123 -19.77 -7.70 1.98
CA GLY A 123 -20.48 -6.87 2.96
C GLY A 123 -19.94 -6.95 4.39
N PRO A 124 -20.51 -6.16 5.31
CA PRO A 124 -20.00 -5.97 6.67
C PRO A 124 -19.85 -7.26 7.49
N LYS A 125 -20.72 -8.26 7.26
CA LYS A 125 -20.66 -9.57 7.93
C LYS A 125 -19.48 -10.43 7.47
N LYS A 126 -18.87 -10.10 6.33
CA LYS A 126 -17.69 -10.79 5.77
C LYS A 126 -16.38 -10.07 6.08
N TYR A 127 -16.42 -8.88 6.67
CA TYR A 127 -15.22 -8.08 6.96
C TYR A 127 -14.15 -8.86 7.76
N LYS A 128 -14.54 -9.55 8.84
CA LYS A 128 -13.62 -10.37 9.63
C LYS A 128 -12.96 -11.47 8.80
N GLU A 129 -13.73 -12.14 7.96
CA GLU A 129 -13.23 -13.21 7.07
C GLU A 129 -12.26 -12.63 6.05
N MET A 130 -12.61 -11.50 5.43
CA MET A 130 -11.77 -10.77 4.49
C MET A 130 -10.42 -10.36 5.09
N MET A 131 -10.42 -9.73 6.27
CA MET A 131 -9.18 -9.30 6.92
C MET A 131 -8.27 -10.49 7.30
N HIS A 132 -8.84 -11.59 7.79
CA HIS A 132 -8.06 -12.80 8.04
C HIS A 132 -7.59 -13.48 6.75
N ALA A 133 -8.36 -13.40 5.66
CA ALA A 133 -7.93 -13.92 4.38
C ALA A 133 -6.73 -13.15 3.82
N ILE A 134 -6.68 -11.83 3.99
CA ILE A 134 -5.56 -10.98 3.56
C ILE A 134 -4.30 -11.32 4.38
N CYS A 135 -4.40 -11.26 5.72
CA CYS A 135 -3.24 -11.41 6.58
C CYS A 135 -2.86 -12.88 6.81
N GLN A 136 -3.80 -13.66 7.34
CA GLN A 136 -3.51 -14.99 7.87
C GLN A 136 -3.21 -15.99 6.77
N ASN A 137 -3.90 -15.93 5.62
CA ASN A 137 -3.63 -16.87 4.53
C ASN A 137 -2.24 -16.64 3.92
N CYS A 138 -1.85 -15.38 3.70
CA CYS A 138 -0.50 -15.06 3.22
C CYS A 138 0.56 -15.65 4.16
N HIS A 139 0.45 -15.38 5.46
CA HIS A 139 1.38 -15.91 6.46
C HIS A 139 1.39 -17.44 6.51
N LYS A 140 0.21 -18.09 6.48
CA LYS A 140 0.09 -19.56 6.47
C LYS A 140 0.70 -20.18 5.22
N ASN A 141 0.48 -19.58 4.05
CA ASN A 141 1.02 -20.06 2.78
C ASN A 141 2.55 -19.96 2.76
N MET A 142 3.10 -18.85 3.27
CA MET A 142 4.55 -18.69 3.45
C MET A 142 5.13 -19.74 4.42
N GLN A 143 4.49 -19.95 5.58
CA GLN A 143 4.91 -20.98 6.55
C GLN A 143 4.88 -22.38 5.93
N LYS A 144 3.81 -22.71 5.19
CA LYS A 144 3.68 -24.00 4.51
C LYS A 144 4.75 -24.21 3.43
N ALA A 145 5.20 -23.13 2.79
CA ALA A 145 6.27 -23.15 1.80
C ALA A 145 7.69 -23.14 2.41
N GLY A 146 7.82 -23.11 3.74
CA GLY A 146 9.11 -23.11 4.43
C GLY A 146 9.84 -21.76 4.40
N GLU A 147 9.11 -20.66 4.18
CA GLU A 147 9.71 -19.32 4.21
C GLU A 147 10.22 -18.97 5.61
N SER A 148 11.53 -18.70 5.70
CA SER A 148 12.20 -18.33 6.95
C SER A 148 11.69 -17.02 7.56
N LYS A 149 11.05 -16.16 6.75
CA LYS A 149 10.49 -14.87 7.15
C LYS A 149 8.99 -14.87 6.83
N SER A 150 8.19 -15.46 7.70
CA SER A 150 6.73 -15.41 7.63
C SER A 150 6.16 -14.62 8.82
N GLY A 151 4.99 -14.02 8.63
CA GLY A 151 4.27 -13.36 9.70
C GLY A 151 3.55 -14.33 10.65
N PRO A 152 2.97 -13.81 11.73
CA PRO A 152 2.24 -14.61 12.72
C PRO A 152 0.97 -15.25 12.14
N THR A 153 0.63 -16.44 12.63
CA THR A 153 -0.58 -17.17 12.20
C THR A 153 -1.56 -17.43 13.33
N LYS A 154 -1.17 -17.20 14.59
CA LYS A 154 -2.05 -17.35 15.76
C LYS A 154 -2.70 -16.03 16.14
N CYS A 155 -3.92 -16.11 16.68
CA CYS A 155 -4.73 -14.94 17.02
C CYS A 155 -4.00 -13.98 17.96
N ASN A 156 -3.36 -14.49 19.01
CA ASN A 156 -2.71 -13.70 20.04
C ASN A 156 -1.38 -13.08 19.60
N GLU A 157 -0.77 -13.61 18.54
CA GLU A 157 0.46 -13.05 17.97
C GLU A 157 0.16 -11.78 17.13
N CYS A 158 -1.05 -11.67 16.56
CA CYS A 158 -1.51 -10.46 15.88
C CYS A 158 -2.27 -9.49 16.82
N HIS A 159 -3.17 -10.03 17.64
CA HIS A 159 -4.10 -9.23 18.43
C HIS A 159 -3.65 -8.91 19.86
N GLY A 160 -2.49 -9.44 20.27
CA GLY A 160 -2.05 -9.41 21.67
C GLY A 160 -2.76 -10.46 22.53
N LYS A 161 -2.48 -10.40 23.84
CA LYS A 161 -3.13 -11.27 24.85
C LYS A 161 -4.59 -10.87 25.07
#